data_AF-A0A0C9RHA6-F1
#
_entry.id   AF-A0A0C9RHA6-F1
#
_cell.length_a   1.000
_cell.length_b   1.000
_cell.length_c   1.000
_cell.angle_alpha   90.00
_cell.angle_beta   90.00
_cell.angle_gamma   90.00
#
_symmetry.space_group_name_H-M   'P 1'
#
loop_
_entity.id
_entity.type
_entity.pdbx_description
1 polymer ?
#
loop_
_entity_poly.entity_id
_entity_poly.type
_entity_poly.pdbx_seq_one_letter_code
_entity_poly.pdbx_strand_id
1 'polypeptide(L)'
;MSILKKRLIEFEEVLNEEEIDISHLKRICFHGIPDEGGLRSLCWKLLLNYLPLTKSNWDETLKRKRDLYNTFIADLIVMPGEKSLEGERVDVTLHDHPLNSSPGSKWQTFFKDNEVLLQIDKDVRRLCPDISFFQQGTDYPCQAIVDANGPKRLHCRVQHTVLRSANVERKGLGVT
;
A
#
# COMPACT_ATOMS: atom_id res chain seq x y z
N MET A 1 -22.63 -22.65 -31.28
CA MET A 1 -21.74 -21.89 -30.37
C MET A 1 -21.53 -22.68 -29.09
N SER A 2 -20.28 -22.77 -28.58
CA SER A 2 -20.00 -23.40 -27.29
C SER A 2 -20.64 -22.59 -26.14
N ILE A 3 -20.91 -23.25 -25.02
CA ILE A 3 -21.49 -22.63 -23.82
C ILE A 3 -20.63 -21.44 -23.37
N LEU A 4 -19.31 -21.60 -23.36
CA LEU A 4 -18.37 -20.54 -23.00
C LEU A 4 -18.51 -19.31 -23.92
N LYS A 5 -18.57 -19.50 -25.24
CA LYS A 5 -18.73 -18.39 -26.20
C LYS A 5 -20.03 -17.62 -25.97
N LYS A 6 -21.13 -18.32 -25.68
CA LYS A 6 -22.41 -17.66 -25.36
C LYS A 6 -22.31 -16.80 -24.11
N ARG A 7 -21.62 -17.30 -23.06
CA ARG A 7 -21.40 -16.54 -21.84
C ARG A 7 -20.53 -15.30 -22.09
N LEU A 8 -19.46 -15.41 -22.86
CA LEU A 8 -18.60 -14.26 -23.18
C LEU A 8 -19.39 -13.16 -23.88
N ILE A 9 -20.22 -13.53 -24.86
CA ILE A 9 -21.10 -12.59 -25.57
C ILE A 9 -22.08 -11.91 -24.58
N GLU A 10 -22.72 -12.68 -23.70
CA GLU A 10 -23.64 -12.14 -22.68
C GLU A 10 -22.95 -11.13 -21.74
N PHE A 11 -21.70 -11.40 -21.34
CA PHE A 11 -20.91 -10.44 -20.56
C PHE A 11 -20.55 -9.19 -21.36
N GLU A 12 -20.11 -9.35 -22.61
CA GLU A 12 -19.77 -8.24 -23.48
C GLU A 12 -20.97 -7.34 -23.76
N GLU A 13 -22.15 -7.90 -23.99
CA GLU A 13 -23.39 -7.14 -24.20
C GLU A 13 -23.68 -6.22 -23.00
N VAL A 14 -23.74 -6.77 -21.79
CA VAL A 14 -24.00 -6.00 -20.56
C VAL A 14 -22.91 -4.98 -20.27
N LEU A 15 -21.65 -5.39 -20.46
CA LEU A 15 -20.50 -4.52 -20.17
C LEU A 15 -20.27 -3.49 -21.27
N ASN A 16 -20.93 -3.55 -22.43
CA ASN A 16 -20.82 -2.58 -23.51
C ASN A 16 -21.83 -1.43 -23.39
N GLU A 17 -22.89 -1.59 -22.62
CA GLU A 17 -23.88 -0.54 -22.32
C GLU A 17 -23.22 0.71 -21.67
N GLU A 18 -23.75 1.90 -21.98
CA GLU A 18 -23.26 3.17 -21.38
C GLU A 18 -23.61 3.24 -19.89
N GLU A 19 -24.78 2.71 -19.53
CA GLU A 19 -25.24 2.55 -18.15
C GLU A 19 -25.41 1.06 -17.87
N ILE A 20 -24.58 0.52 -16.99
CA ILE A 20 -24.55 -0.91 -16.74
C ILE A 20 -25.69 -1.32 -15.79
N ASP A 21 -26.54 -2.23 -16.25
CA ASP A 21 -27.51 -2.90 -15.37
C ASP A 21 -26.78 -3.82 -14.37
N ILE A 22 -26.60 -3.30 -13.15
CA ILE A 22 -25.97 -4.03 -12.05
C ILE A 22 -26.75 -5.27 -11.61
N SER A 23 -28.08 -5.28 -11.76
CA SER A 23 -28.93 -6.41 -11.39
C SER A 23 -28.70 -7.56 -12.36
N HIS A 24 -28.66 -7.24 -13.66
CA HIS A 24 -28.30 -8.21 -14.68
C HIS A 24 -26.86 -8.72 -14.51
N LEU A 25 -25.90 -7.82 -14.30
CA LEU A 25 -24.50 -8.18 -14.09
C LEU A 25 -24.33 -9.14 -12.90
N LYS A 26 -25.01 -8.88 -11.77
CA LYS A 26 -24.98 -9.76 -10.60
C LYS A 26 -25.51 -11.16 -10.91
N ARG A 27 -26.61 -11.25 -11.67
CA ARG A 27 -27.23 -12.52 -12.06
C ARG A 27 -26.26 -13.38 -12.88
N ILE A 28 -25.61 -12.80 -13.89
CA ILE A 28 -24.67 -13.54 -14.75
C ILE A 28 -23.36 -13.88 -14.02
N CYS A 29 -22.89 -13.01 -13.12
CA CYS A 29 -21.71 -13.24 -12.28
C CYS A 29 -21.93 -14.33 -11.22
N PHE A 30 -23.18 -14.58 -10.79
CA PHE A 30 -23.50 -15.58 -9.77
C PHE A 30 -23.05 -16.99 -10.19
N HIS A 31 -23.06 -17.28 -11.49
CA HIS A 31 -22.57 -18.54 -12.07
C HIS A 31 -21.07 -18.53 -12.39
N GLY A 32 -20.31 -17.65 -11.73
CA GLY A 32 -18.88 -17.43 -11.93
C GLY A 32 -18.59 -16.51 -13.13
N ILE A 33 -17.41 -15.88 -13.13
CA ILE A 33 -16.97 -14.98 -14.20
C ILE A 33 -15.87 -15.68 -15.00
N PRO A 34 -15.97 -15.75 -16.35
CA PRO A 34 -14.92 -16.30 -17.20
C PRO A 34 -13.56 -15.62 -16.98
N ASP A 35 -12.49 -16.39 -17.09
CA ASP A 35 -11.10 -15.92 -16.97
C ASP A 35 -10.61 -15.10 -18.18
N GLU A 36 -11.26 -15.28 -19.33
CA GLU A 36 -10.84 -14.69 -20.60
C GLU A 36 -11.15 -13.18 -20.69
N GLY A 37 -10.36 -12.47 -21.49
CA GLY A 37 -10.62 -11.07 -21.86
C GLY A 37 -10.54 -10.04 -20.71
N GLY A 38 -10.03 -10.41 -19.53
CA GLY A 38 -9.97 -9.51 -18.38
C GLY A 38 -11.34 -9.21 -17.75
N LEU A 39 -12.38 -9.95 -18.11
CA LEU A 39 -13.76 -9.76 -17.65
C LEU A 39 -13.88 -9.76 -16.12
N ARG A 40 -13.17 -10.68 -15.45
CA ARG A 40 -13.16 -10.75 -13.99
C ARG A 40 -12.72 -9.45 -13.35
N SER A 41 -11.68 -8.82 -13.89
CA SER A 41 -11.14 -7.58 -13.35
C SER A 41 -12.16 -6.43 -13.42
N LEU A 42 -12.92 -6.35 -14.53
CA LEU A 42 -13.92 -5.31 -14.73
C LEU A 42 -15.18 -5.57 -13.90
N CYS A 43 -15.68 -6.81 -13.91
CA CYS A 43 -16.84 -7.22 -13.13
C CYS A 43 -16.60 -6.98 -11.63
N TRP A 44 -15.43 -7.34 -11.10
CA TRP A 44 -15.12 -7.08 -9.67
C TRP A 44 -15.08 -5.61 -9.33
N LYS A 45 -14.52 -4.75 -10.20
CA LYS A 45 -14.53 -3.30 -9.97
C LYS A 45 -15.96 -2.74 -9.90
N LEU A 46 -16.88 -3.26 -10.70
CA LEU A 46 -18.29 -2.85 -10.67
C LEU A 46 -19.02 -3.42 -9.46
N LEU A 47 -18.88 -4.71 -9.19
CA LEU A 47 -19.56 -5.40 -8.08
C LEU A 47 -19.12 -4.90 -6.70
N LEU A 48 -17.87 -4.44 -6.57
CA LEU A 48 -17.32 -3.85 -5.35
C LEU A 48 -17.53 -2.32 -5.28
N ASN A 49 -18.34 -1.76 -6.18
CA ASN A 49 -18.63 -0.32 -6.28
C ASN A 49 -17.37 0.57 -6.40
N TYR A 50 -16.30 0.04 -6.99
CA TYR A 50 -15.10 0.81 -7.28
C TYR A 50 -15.28 1.71 -8.50
N LEU A 51 -15.92 1.19 -9.55
CA LEU A 51 -16.36 1.94 -10.73
C LEU A 51 -17.86 2.29 -10.63
N PRO A 52 -18.29 3.46 -11.12
CA PRO A 52 -19.70 3.79 -11.23
C PRO A 52 -20.35 2.97 -12.36
N LEU A 53 -21.68 2.90 -12.36
CA LEU A 53 -22.44 2.17 -13.39
C LEU A 53 -22.43 2.88 -14.75
N THR A 54 -22.27 4.21 -14.74
CA THR A 54 -22.15 5.04 -15.95
C THR A 54 -20.71 5.08 -16.43
N LYS A 55 -20.48 4.66 -17.67
CA LYS A 55 -19.15 4.51 -18.25
C LYS A 55 -18.39 5.79 -18.49
N SER A 56 -19.07 6.83 -18.97
CA SER A 56 -18.46 8.14 -19.18
C SER A 56 -17.77 8.72 -17.93
N ASN A 57 -18.13 8.27 -16.72
CA ASN A 57 -17.49 8.70 -15.48
C ASN A 57 -16.31 7.81 -15.03
N TRP A 58 -15.97 6.75 -15.76
CA TRP A 58 -14.93 5.79 -15.36
C TRP A 58 -13.55 6.43 -15.30
N ASP A 59 -13.15 7.13 -16.35
CA ASP A 59 -11.81 7.72 -16.44
C ASP A 59 -11.57 8.76 -15.35
N GLU A 60 -12.55 9.64 -15.13
CA GLU A 60 -12.51 10.64 -14.06
C GLU A 60 -12.45 9.96 -12.68
N THR A 61 -13.29 8.95 -12.44
CA THR A 61 -13.32 8.23 -11.16
C THR A 61 -12.00 7.51 -10.90
N LEU A 62 -11.45 6.81 -11.90
CA LEU A 62 -10.17 6.12 -11.81
C LEU A 62 -9.04 7.08 -11.52
N LYS A 63 -8.97 8.21 -12.26
CA LYS A 63 -7.97 9.24 -12.04
C LYS A 63 -8.04 9.77 -10.61
N ARG A 64 -9.20 10.23 -10.18
CA ARG A 64 -9.42 10.76 -8.83
C ARG A 64 -9.07 9.77 -7.73
N LYS A 65 -9.46 8.49 -7.87
CA LYS A 65 -9.15 7.43 -6.89
C LYS A 65 -7.65 7.13 -6.83
N ARG A 66 -6.96 7.11 -7.97
CA ARG A 66 -5.51 6.90 -8.07
C ARG A 66 -4.74 8.07 -7.47
N ASP A 67 -5.15 9.31 -7.77
CA ASP A 67 -4.55 10.52 -7.22
C ASP A 67 -4.70 10.54 -5.68
N LEU A 68 -5.90 10.22 -5.17
CA LEU A 68 -6.13 10.10 -3.73
C LEU A 68 -5.26 9.03 -3.08
N TYR A 69 -5.10 7.87 -3.73
CA TYR A 69 -4.20 6.82 -3.24
C TYR A 69 -2.75 7.33 -3.17
N ASN A 70 -2.28 8.05 -4.19
CA ASN A 70 -0.94 8.64 -4.18
C ASN A 70 -0.76 9.67 -3.04
N THR A 71 -1.78 10.48 -2.76
CA THR A 71 -1.79 11.38 -1.59
C THR A 71 -1.68 10.60 -0.29
N PHE A 72 -2.46 9.53 -0.11
CA PHE A 72 -2.36 8.69 1.09
C PHE A 72 -0.97 8.07 1.25
N ILE A 73 -0.34 7.60 0.18
CA ILE A 73 1.02 7.06 0.23
C ILE A 73 2.02 8.14 0.71
N ALA A 74 1.89 9.38 0.22
CA ALA A 74 2.73 10.48 0.66
C ALA A 74 2.52 10.86 2.14
N ASP A 75 1.28 10.77 2.62
CA ASP A 75 0.90 11.18 3.99
C ASP A 75 1.12 10.09 5.05
N LEU A 76 1.02 8.80 4.69
CA LEU A 76 1.19 7.67 5.61
C LEU A 76 2.67 7.29 5.82
N ILE A 77 3.52 7.51 4.82
CA ILE A 77 4.96 7.18 4.89
C ILE A 77 5.73 8.44 5.31
N VAL A 78 5.48 8.89 6.54
CA VAL A 78 6.18 10.04 7.14
C VAL A 78 7.26 9.54 8.10
N MET A 79 8.50 9.96 7.85
CA MET A 79 9.62 9.76 8.76
C MET A 79 9.76 11.02 9.64
N PRO A 80 9.50 10.92 10.96
CA PRO A 80 9.81 12.01 11.87
C PRO A 80 11.30 12.37 11.78
N GLY A 81 11.61 13.65 11.67
CA GLY A 81 13.00 14.14 11.60
C GLY A 81 13.62 14.23 10.19
N GLU A 82 12.98 13.75 9.11
CA GLU A 82 13.52 13.92 7.73
C GLU A 82 13.69 15.41 7.37
N LYS A 83 12.82 16.29 7.86
CA LYS A 83 12.90 17.74 7.65
C LYS A 83 13.97 18.44 8.51
N SER A 84 14.54 17.75 9.49
CA SER A 84 15.52 18.31 10.43
C SER A 84 16.98 18.01 10.02
N LEU A 85 17.19 17.40 8.85
CA LEU A 85 18.52 17.08 8.33
C LEU A 85 19.26 18.30 7.75
N GLU A 86 18.61 19.46 7.64
CA GLU A 86 19.22 20.73 7.25
C GLU A 86 20.02 21.37 8.40
N GLY A 87 20.97 20.63 9.01
CA GLY A 87 22.11 21.17 9.78
C GLY A 87 21.85 22.08 11.00
N GLU A 88 20.60 22.44 11.31
CA GLU A 88 20.26 23.35 12.40
C GLU A 88 20.24 22.59 13.72
N ARG A 89 20.94 23.10 14.74
CA ARG A 89 20.86 22.56 16.10
C ARG A 89 19.47 22.89 16.66
N VAL A 90 18.53 21.98 16.47
CA VAL A 90 17.16 22.14 16.94
C VAL A 90 17.09 21.80 18.43
N ASP A 91 16.51 22.72 19.22
CA ASP A 91 16.29 22.52 20.66
C ASP A 91 15.28 21.38 20.89
N VAL A 92 15.77 20.25 21.42
CA VAL A 92 14.99 19.04 21.71
C VAL A 92 13.98 19.21 22.85
N THR A 93 14.05 20.28 23.64
CA THR A 93 13.09 20.52 24.74
C THR A 93 11.77 21.15 24.25
N LEU A 94 11.78 21.82 23.10
CA LEU A 94 10.61 22.49 22.52
C LEU A 94 10.02 21.74 21.32
N HIS A 95 10.79 20.84 20.71
CA HIS A 95 10.40 20.13 19.49
C HIS A 95 10.17 18.63 19.72
N ASP A 96 9.32 18.04 18.88
CA ASP A 96 8.94 16.64 18.99
C ASP A 96 10.14 15.69 18.78
N HIS A 97 10.29 14.70 19.66
CA HIS A 97 11.46 13.82 19.71
C HIS A 97 11.06 12.35 19.99
N PRO A 98 11.94 11.36 19.70
CA PRO A 98 11.61 9.94 19.82
C PRO A 98 11.12 9.46 21.20
N LEU A 99 11.52 10.16 22.25
CA LEU A 99 11.17 9.82 23.63
C LEU A 99 9.98 10.62 24.16
N ASN A 100 9.33 11.41 23.30
CA ASN A 100 8.25 12.29 23.72
C ASN A 100 7.01 11.47 24.10
N SER A 101 6.56 11.62 25.34
CA SER A 101 5.40 10.90 25.89
C SER A 101 4.05 11.57 25.59
N SER A 102 4.06 12.73 24.90
CA SER A 102 2.86 13.43 24.47
C SER A 102 2.02 12.62 23.47
N PRO A 103 0.69 12.51 23.66
CA PRO A 103 -0.22 11.89 22.70
C PRO A 103 -0.23 12.54 21.30
N GLY A 104 0.21 13.80 21.19
CA GLY A 104 0.33 14.51 19.91
C GLY A 104 1.69 14.36 19.22
N SER A 105 2.59 13.53 19.77
CA SER A 105 3.92 13.30 19.20
C SER A 105 3.83 12.50 17.90
N LYS A 106 4.46 13.02 16.84
CA LYS A 106 4.65 12.31 15.56
C LYS A 106 5.53 11.08 15.74
N TRP A 107 6.48 11.11 16.68
CA TRP A 107 7.30 9.95 17.03
C TRP A 107 6.47 8.83 17.67
N GLN A 108 5.51 9.14 18.54
CA GLN A 108 4.61 8.11 19.06
C GLN A 108 3.77 7.46 17.96
N THR A 109 3.18 8.27 17.09
CA THR A 109 2.42 7.75 15.94
C THR A 109 3.33 6.87 15.07
N PHE A 110 4.55 7.33 14.77
CA PHE A 110 5.51 6.57 13.99
C PHE A 110 5.85 5.20 14.60
N PHE A 111 6.06 5.10 15.92
CA PHE A 111 6.34 3.82 16.56
C PHE A 111 5.13 2.89 16.55
N LYS A 112 3.92 3.41 16.81
CA LYS A 112 2.67 2.63 16.73
C LYS A 112 2.43 2.13 15.30
N ASP A 113 2.67 2.97 14.30
CA ASP A 113 2.59 2.57 12.89
C ASP A 113 3.58 1.45 12.59
N ASN A 114 4.82 1.54 13.10
CA ASN A 114 5.83 0.50 12.90
C ASN A 114 5.43 -0.84 13.51
N GLU A 115 4.75 -0.85 14.66
CA GLU A 115 4.20 -2.08 15.25
C GLU A 115 3.18 -2.75 14.33
N VAL A 116 2.26 -1.96 13.75
CA VAL A 116 1.25 -2.44 12.79
C VAL A 116 1.93 -2.94 11.51
N LEU A 117 2.88 -2.16 10.97
CA LEU A 117 3.62 -2.51 9.76
C LEU A 117 4.44 -3.79 9.94
N LEU A 118 4.99 -4.03 11.12
CA LEU A 118 5.72 -5.26 11.43
C LEU A 118 4.81 -6.49 11.38
N GLN A 119 3.56 -6.38 11.83
CA GLN A 119 2.60 -7.49 11.71
C GLN A 119 2.24 -7.74 10.24
N ILE A 120 2.00 -6.67 9.47
CA ILE A 120 1.72 -6.77 8.03
C ILE A 120 2.89 -7.44 7.29
N ASP A 121 4.14 -7.05 7.54
CA ASP A 121 5.32 -7.66 6.90
C ASP A 121 5.42 -9.16 7.24
N LYS A 122 5.17 -9.55 8.49
CA LYS A 122 5.15 -10.96 8.91
C LYS A 122 4.07 -11.76 8.20
N ASP A 123 2.85 -11.20 8.08
CA ASP A 123 1.72 -11.87 7.43
C ASP A 123 1.90 -11.98 5.92
N VAL A 124 2.38 -10.92 5.27
CA VAL A 124 2.62 -10.90 3.82
C VAL A 124 3.69 -11.91 3.41
N ARG A 125 4.78 -12.05 4.17
CA ARG A 125 5.86 -13.02 3.85
C ARG A 125 5.41 -14.48 3.83
N ARG A 126 4.37 -14.82 4.58
CA ARG A 126 3.85 -16.19 4.69
C ARG A 126 2.54 -16.41 3.91
N LEU A 127 2.06 -15.40 3.18
CA LEU A 127 0.81 -15.47 2.45
C LEU A 127 0.94 -16.36 1.21
N CYS A 128 0.14 -17.42 1.15
CA CYS A 128 0.00 -18.31 -0.01
C CYS A 128 1.34 -18.73 -0.66
N PRO A 129 2.23 -19.43 0.08
CA PRO A 129 3.59 -19.73 -0.37
C PRO A 129 3.64 -20.55 -1.66
N ASP A 130 2.61 -21.35 -1.95
CA ASP A 130 2.54 -22.21 -3.13
C ASP A 130 2.11 -21.47 -4.41
N ILE A 131 1.69 -20.21 -4.31
CA ILE A 131 1.22 -19.41 -5.45
C ILE A 131 2.32 -18.43 -5.86
N SER A 132 2.87 -18.62 -7.07
CA SER A 132 3.98 -17.81 -7.60
C SER A 132 3.73 -16.30 -7.60
N PHE A 133 2.49 -15.88 -7.84
CA PHE A 133 2.09 -14.47 -7.83
C PHE A 133 2.48 -13.75 -6.53
N PHE A 134 2.42 -14.41 -5.37
CA PHE A 134 2.77 -13.79 -4.08
C PHE A 134 4.27 -13.87 -3.75
N GLN A 135 5.04 -14.66 -4.50
CA GLN A 135 6.47 -14.87 -4.27
C GLN A 135 7.37 -14.11 -5.26
N GLN A 136 6.79 -13.60 -6.35
CA GLN A 136 7.51 -12.86 -7.39
C GLN A 136 7.45 -11.35 -7.13
N GLY A 137 8.52 -10.65 -7.55
CA GLY A 137 8.49 -9.19 -7.60
C GLY A 137 7.44 -8.72 -8.61
N THR A 138 6.67 -7.68 -8.24
CA THR A 138 5.73 -7.06 -9.16
C THR A 138 6.47 -6.39 -10.32
N ASP A 139 5.93 -6.51 -11.54
CA ASP A 139 6.40 -5.78 -12.72
C ASP A 139 6.11 -4.28 -12.65
N TYR A 140 5.25 -3.87 -11.71
CA TYR A 140 4.81 -2.48 -11.52
C TYR A 140 5.13 -1.98 -10.10
N PRO A 141 6.43 -1.86 -9.74
CA PRO A 141 6.80 -1.34 -8.43
C PRO A 141 6.40 0.12 -8.27
N CYS A 142 6.05 0.52 -7.04
CA CYS A 142 5.89 1.94 -6.71
C CYS A 142 7.28 2.58 -6.65
N GLN A 143 7.68 3.20 -7.77
CA GLN A 143 9.04 3.69 -7.97
C GLN A 143 9.46 4.71 -6.91
N ALA A 144 8.53 5.57 -6.46
CA ALA A 144 8.78 6.54 -5.39
C ALA A 144 9.23 5.92 -4.06
N ILE A 145 8.83 4.67 -3.78
CA ILE A 145 9.21 3.93 -2.57
C ILE A 145 10.44 3.07 -2.83
N VAL A 146 10.53 2.44 -4.00
CA VAL A 146 11.64 1.56 -4.37
C VAL A 146 12.94 2.37 -4.51
N ASP A 147 12.92 3.49 -5.23
CA ASP A 147 14.13 4.29 -5.48
C ASP A 147 14.61 5.09 -4.28
N ALA A 148 13.76 5.26 -3.27
CA ALA A 148 14.10 6.02 -2.07
C ALA A 148 15.25 5.41 -1.25
N ASN A 149 15.77 4.22 -1.60
CA ASN A 149 16.98 3.57 -1.04
C ASN A 149 17.24 3.87 0.44
N GLY A 150 16.20 3.73 1.27
CA GLY A 150 16.19 4.30 2.61
C GLY A 150 14.98 3.87 3.45
N PRO A 151 14.72 4.55 4.58
CA PRO A 151 13.77 4.11 5.61
C PRO A 151 12.29 4.14 5.18
N LYS A 152 12.00 4.64 3.96
CA LYS A 152 10.67 4.62 3.35
C LYS A 152 10.23 3.23 2.89
N ARG A 153 11.16 2.28 2.71
CA ARG A 153 10.83 0.88 2.43
C ARG A 153 10.34 0.21 3.71
N LEU A 154 9.14 -0.39 3.66
CA LEU A 154 8.50 -1.04 4.81
C LEU A 154 9.42 -2.03 5.53
N HIS A 155 10.09 -2.93 4.80
CA HIS A 155 11.00 -3.91 5.41
C HIS A 155 12.21 -3.25 6.10
N CYS A 156 12.72 -2.11 5.60
CA CYS A 156 13.78 -1.35 6.26
C CYS A 156 13.27 -0.64 7.51
N ARG A 157 12.02 -0.17 7.48
CA ARG A 157 11.37 0.56 8.57
C ARG A 157 11.07 -0.33 9.79
N VAL A 158 10.77 -1.61 9.55
CA VAL A 158 10.49 -2.61 10.59
C VAL A 158 11.72 -3.45 10.98
N GLN A 159 12.84 -3.30 10.28
CA GLN A 159 14.10 -3.92 10.67
C GLN A 159 14.62 -3.24 11.95
N HIS A 160 14.96 -4.05 12.96
CA HIS A 160 15.67 -3.54 14.12
C HIS A 160 17.06 -3.06 13.70
N THR A 161 17.28 -1.74 13.75
CA THR A 161 18.61 -1.18 13.60
C THR A 161 19.43 -1.53 14.83
N VAL A 162 20.30 -2.54 14.71
CA VAL A 162 21.32 -2.78 15.73
C VAL A 162 22.39 -1.69 15.59
N LEU A 163 22.66 -0.98 16.68
CA LEU A 163 23.86 -0.16 16.79
C LEU A 163 25.06 -1.08 16.56
N ARG A 164 25.80 -0.87 15.47
CA ARG A 164 27.11 -1.48 15.32
C ARG A 164 27.99 -0.88 16.41
N SER A 165 28.20 -1.60 17.50
CA SER A 165 29.17 -1.21 18.52
C SER A 165 30.54 -1.26 17.86
N ALA A 166 31.03 -0.12 17.37
CA ALA A 166 32.45 0.05 17.20
C ALA A 166 33.05 0.05 18.61
N ASN A 167 34.10 -0.77 18.79
CA ASN A 167 34.77 -1.01 20.06
C ASN A 167 34.79 0.24 20.95
N VAL A 168 34.07 0.19 22.07
CA VAL A 168 34.24 1.18 23.14
C VAL A 168 35.62 0.91 23.74
N GLU A 169 36.64 1.62 23.27
CA GLU A 169 37.92 1.64 23.97
C GLU A 169 37.66 2.18 25.37
N ARG A 170 37.78 1.31 26.38
CA ARG A 170 37.87 1.76 27.77
C ARG A 170 39.15 2.58 27.91
N LYS A 171 39.06 3.89 27.70
CA LYS A 171 40.02 4.82 28.30
C LYS A 171 39.69 4.85 29.78
N GLY A 172 40.25 3.88 30.50
CA GLY A 172 40.16 3.77 31.94
C GLY A 172 40.82 4.97 32.60
N LEU A 173 40.04 6.01 32.83
CA LEU A 173 40.25 6.94 33.92
C LEU A 173 38.92 6.97 34.65
N GLY A 174 38.79 6.04 35.60
CA GLY A 174 37.75 6.17 36.63
C GLY A 174 37.95 7.50 37.34
N VAL A 175 36.83 8.14 37.67
CA VAL A 175 36.82 9.31 38.54
C VAL A 175 37.37 8.87 39.90
N THR A 176 38.53 9.41 40.29
CA THR A 176 39.05 9.33 41.65
C THR A 176 38.24 10.21 42.58
#